data_AF-A0A9Q3VC01-F1
#
_entry.id   AF-A0A9Q3VC01-F1
#
_cell.length_a   1.000
_cell.length_b   1.000
_cell.length_c   1.000
_cell.angle_alpha   90.00
_cell.angle_beta   90.00
_cell.angle_gamma   90.00
#
_symmetry.space_group_name_H-M   'P 1'
#
loop_
_entity.id
_entity.type
_entity.pdbx_description
1 polymer ?
#
loop_
_entity_poly.entity_id
_entity_poly.type
_entity_poly.pdbx_seq_one_letter_code
_entity_poly.pdbx_strand_id
1 'polypeptide(L)' 'MLTIKCPNCKEEMIEIEFKDGHKEYECWDCKLAFEEKLTLLGRILRKLRII' A
#
# COMPACT_ATOMS: atom_id res chain seq x y z
N MET A 1 -9.52 -11.27 11.05
CA MET A 1 -8.96 -10.09 10.36
C MET A 1 -7.75 -10.58 9.58
N LEU A 2 -7.72 -10.40 8.26
CA LEU A 2 -6.55 -10.69 7.45
C LEU A 2 -5.52 -9.59 7.73
N THR A 3 -4.41 -9.92 8.39
CA THR A 3 -3.29 -8.98 8.58
C THR A 3 -2.50 -8.88 7.29
N ILE A 4 -2.51 -7.71 6.65
CA ILE A 4 -1.70 -7.45 5.46
C ILE A 4 -0.26 -7.22 5.91
N LYS A 5 0.67 -7.98 5.31
CA LYS A 5 2.11 -7.87 5.55
C LYS A 5 2.79 -7.14 4.42
N CYS A 6 3.75 -6.27 4.77
CA CYS A 6 4.56 -5.55 3.82
C CYS A 6 5.36 -6.53 2.94
N PRO A 7 5.32 -6.41 1.62
CA PRO A 7 6.09 -7.30 0.74
C PRO A 7 7.60 -7.09 0.85
N ASN A 8 8.03 -5.91 1.34
CA ASN A 8 9.44 -5.56 1.48
C ASN A 8 10.03 -6.05 2.82
N CYS A 9 9.45 -5.65 3.96
CA CYS A 9 9.99 -5.98 5.28
C CYS A 9 9.22 -7.07 6.05
N LYS A 10 8.11 -7.59 5.51
CA LYS A 10 7.24 -8.61 6.13
C LYS A 10 6.50 -8.18 7.39
N GLU A 11 6.67 -6.94 7.83
CA GLU A 11 5.97 -6.34 8.97
C GLU A 11 4.50 -6.06 8.68
N GLU A 12 3.72 -5.87 9.73
CA GLU A 12 2.30 -5.54 9.61
C GLU A 12 2.10 -4.15 8.99
N MET A 13 1.08 -4.07 8.13
CA MET A 13 0.68 -2.82 7.49
C MET A 13 -0.55 -2.24 8.16
N ILE A 14 -0.59 -0.91 8.24
CA ILE A 14 -1.70 -0.15 8.82
C ILE A 14 -2.63 0.27 7.68
N GLU A 15 -3.91 -0.05 7.81
CA GLU A 15 -4.95 0.45 6.90
C GLU A 15 -5.25 1.93 7.23
N ILE A 16 -5.20 2.77 6.20
CA ILE A 16 -5.52 4.19 6.25
C ILE A 16 -6.71 4.41 5.33
N GLU A 17 -7.83 4.84 5.91
CA GLU A 17 -9.02 5.23 5.16
C GLU A 17 -9.06 6.75 4.99
N PHE A 18 -9.12 7.19 3.73
CA PHE A 18 -9.21 8.58 3.35
C PHE A 18 -10.67 9.03 3.27
N LYS A 19 -10.91 10.35 3.36
CA LYS A 19 -12.25 10.95 3.40
C LYS A 19 -13.11 10.68 2.16
N ASP A 20 -12.47 10.36 1.04
CA ASP A 20 -13.07 9.99 -0.23
C ASP A 20 -13.44 8.49 -0.31
N GLY A 21 -13.21 7.73 0.77
CA GLY A 21 -13.48 6.29 0.85
C GLY A 21 -12.37 5.42 0.25
N HIS A 22 -11.23 6.02 -0.11
CA HIS A 22 -10.06 5.27 -0.56
C HIS A 22 -9.34 4.64 0.65
N LYS A 23 -8.83 3.42 0.45
CA LYS A 23 -8.09 2.68 1.47
C LYS A 23 -6.68 2.40 0.97
N GLU A 24 -5.70 2.80 1.75
CA GLU A 24 -4.30 2.48 1.51
C GLU A 24 -3.74 1.70 2.70
N TYR A 25 -2.73 0.89 2.43
CA TYR A 25 -2.00 0.17 3.46
C TYR A 25 -0.61 0.77 3.56
N GLU A 26 -0.24 1.32 4.71
CA GLU A 26 1.11 1.86 4.95
C GLU A 26 1.92 0.94 5.86
N CYS A 27 3.11 0.59 5.41
CA CYS A 27 4.12 -0.06 6.22
C CYS A 27 4.77 0.95 7.17
N TRP A 28 4.65 0.74 8.48
CA TRP A 28 5.22 1.66 9.47
C TRP A 28 6.74 1.81 9.36
N ASP A 29 7.46 0.70 9.17
CA ASP A 29 8.92 0.67 9.18
C ASP A 29 9.54 1.19 7.88
N CYS A 30 9.02 0.71 6.76
CA CYS A 30 9.58 0.98 5.44
C CYS A 30 8.92 2.16 4.73
N LYS A 31 7.87 2.75 5.34
CA LYS A 31 7.09 3.88 4.82
C LYS A 31 6.58 3.66 3.38
N LEU A 32 6.45 2.40 2.98
CA LEU A 32 5.83 2.02 1.71
C LEU A 32 4.33 1.95 1.93
N ALA A 33 3.60 2.86 1.30
CA ALA A 33 2.16 2.69 1.09
C ALA A 33 1.90 1.70 -0.04
N PHE A 34 0.75 1.04 -0.05
CA PHE A 34 0.22 0.23 -1.14
C PHE A 34 -1.29 0.46 -1.16
N GLU A 35 -1.81 0.99 -2.26
CA GLU A 35 -3.25 1.10 -2.44
C GLU A 35 -3.77 -0.28 -2.91
N GLU A 36 -4.76 -0.82 -2.21
CA GLU A 36 -5.32 -2.17 -2.48
C GLU A 36 -5.90 -2.28 -3.90
N LYS A 37 -6.23 -1.14 -4.52
CA LYS A 37 -6.85 -1.02 -5.84
C LYS A 37 -5.89 -0.66 -6.97
N LEU A 38 -4.57 -0.70 -6.77
CA LEU A 38 -3.67 -0.55 -7.91
C LEU A 38 -3.85 -1.74 -8.85
N THR A 39 -4.50 -1.46 -9.98
CA THR A 39 -4.46 -2.30 -11.18
C THR A 39 -3.00 -2.63 -11.52
N LEU A 40 -2.77 -3.68 -12.32
CA LEU A 40 -1.41 -4.05 -12.73
C LEU A 40 -0.60 -2.84 -13.25
N LEU A 41 -1.28 -1.92 -13.93
CA LEU A 41 -0.76 -0.61 -14.35
C LEU A 41 -0.31 0.26 -13.18
N GLY A 42 -1.15 0.45 -12.16
CA GLY A 42 -0.80 1.22 -10.96
C GLY A 42 0.43 0.67 -10.23
N ARG A 43 0.60 -0.66 -10.20
CA ARG A 43 1.79 -1.30 -9.63
C ARG A 43 3.06 -1.01 -10.44
N ILE A 44 2.95 -1.00 -11.77
CA ILE A 44 4.08 -0.70 -12.68
C ILE A 44 4.47 0.77 -12.58
N LEU A 45 3.50 1.69 -12.61
CA LEU A 45 3.75 3.13 -12.53
C LEU A 45 4.43 3.53 -11.21
N ARG A 46 4.01 2.93 -10.10
CA ARG A 46 4.67 3.11 -8.79
C ARG A 46 6.11 2.59 -8.78
N LYS A 47 6.36 1.42 -9.40
CA LYS A 47 7.71 0.86 -9.53
C LYS A 47 8.65 1.78 -10.32
N LEU A 48 8.08 2.56 -11.25
CA LEU A 48 8.80 3.57 -12.04
C LEU A 48 8.88 4.95 -11.34
N ARG A 49 8.37 5.09 -10.11
CA ARG A 49 8.30 6.37 -9.35
C ARG A 49 7.57 7.50 -10.08
N ILE A 50 6.62 7.14 -10.95
CA ILE A 50 5.79 8.10 -11.70
C ILE A 50 4.61 8.59 -10.86
N ILE A 51 4.13 7.72 -9.97
CA ILE A 51 3.14 7.97 -8.92
C ILE A 51 3.63 7.38 -7.60
#